data_AF-A0A6A8LRT2-F1
#
_entry.id   AF-A0A6A8LRT2-F1
#
_cell.length_a   1.000
_cell.length_b   1.000
_cell.length_c   1.000
_cell.angle_alpha   90.00
_cell.angle_beta   90.00
_cell.angle_gamma   90.00
#
_symmetry.space_group_name_H-M   'P 1'
#
loop_
_entity.id
_entity.type
_entity.pdbx_description
1 polymer ?
#
loop_
_entity_poly.entity_id
_entity_poly.type
_entity_poly.pdbx_seq_one_letter_code
_entity_poly.pdbx_strand_id
1 'polypeptide(L)'
;MAKQIYDSMAMKRALTRMTYEIIEKNKGIDDLVLVGIKTRGVYLAQRIADRLKQLENAEVPVGQLDITLYRDDRHDASLAQDPVVNEADLGF
;
A
#
# COMPACT_ATOMS: atom_id res chain seq x y z
N MET A 1 12.90 26.92 4.90
CA MET A 1 11.84 26.42 5.80
C MET A 1 11.03 25.38 5.05
N ALA A 2 10.76 24.21 5.64
CA ALA A 2 9.89 23.20 5.04
C ALA A 2 8.42 23.58 5.27
N LYS A 3 7.58 23.48 4.23
CA LYS A 3 6.13 23.70 4.33
C LYS A 3 5.44 22.35 4.55
N GLN A 4 4.64 22.26 5.60
CA GLN A 4 3.83 21.07 5.86
C GLN A 4 2.62 21.05 4.90
N ILE A 5 2.48 19.96 4.15
CA ILE A 5 1.38 19.77 3.18
C ILE A 5 0.22 19.01 3.83
N TYR A 6 0.52 17.97 4.60
CA TYR A 6 -0.46 17.18 5.34
C TYR A 6 -0.08 17.14 6.82
N ASP A 7 -1.00 17.57 7.68
CA ASP A 7 -0.96 17.26 9.11
C ASP A 7 -1.54 15.87 9.41
N SER A 8 -1.47 15.45 10.67
CA SER A 8 -1.98 14.15 11.12
C SER A 8 -3.49 14.00 10.91
N MET A 9 -4.26 15.06 11.09
CA MET A 9 -5.72 15.06 10.93
C MET A 9 -6.12 14.96 9.45
N ALA A 10 -5.42 15.69 8.57
CA ALA A 10 -5.56 15.63 7.13
C ALA A 10 -5.21 14.24 6.61
N MET A 11 -4.12 13.62 7.09
CA MET A 11 -3.78 12.24 6.75
C MET A 11 -4.85 11.24 7.20
N LYS A 12 -5.39 11.40 8.42
CA LYS A 12 -6.48 10.56 8.94
C LYS A 12 -7.72 10.66 8.06
N ARG A 13 -8.12 11.88 7.66
CA ARG A 13 -9.26 12.12 6.76
C ARG A 13 -9.03 11.53 5.37
N ALA A 14 -7.84 11.70 4.81
CA ALA A 14 -7.49 11.15 3.50
C ALA A 14 -7.59 9.62 3.48
N LEU A 15 -7.06 8.95 4.51
CA LEU A 15 -7.16 7.49 4.65
C LEU A 15 -8.61 7.02 4.79
N THR A 16 -9.42 7.69 5.63
CA THR A 16 -10.86 7.39 5.73
C THR A 16 -11.56 7.52 4.38
N ARG A 17 -11.33 8.62 3.65
CA ARG A 17 -11.94 8.84 2.33
C ARG A 17 -11.54 7.75 1.33
N MET A 18 -10.25 7.41 1.25
CA MET A 18 -9.78 6.33 0.36
C MET A 18 -10.41 4.98 0.72
N THR A 19 -10.65 4.73 2.01
CA THR A 19 -11.28 3.48 2.47
C THR A 19 -12.72 3.36 1.94
N TYR A 20 -13.53 4.41 2.08
CA TYR A 20 -14.90 4.42 1.52
C TYR A 20 -14.88 4.28 -0.01
N GLU A 21 -13.99 4.99 -0.70
CA GLU A 21 -13.87 4.90 -2.15
C GLU A 21 -13.50 3.49 -2.64
N ILE A 22 -12.68 2.75 -1.86
CA ILE A 22 -12.36 1.35 -2.17
C ILE A 22 -13.61 0.47 -2.06
N ILE A 23 -14.37 0.58 -0.98
CA ILE A 23 -15.60 -0.21 -0.77
C ILE A 23 -16.61 0.07 -1.90
N GLU A 24 -16.86 1.35 -2.18
CA GLU A 24 -17.84 1.76 -3.19
C GLU A 24 -17.47 1.28 -4.60
N LYS A 25 -16.19 1.40 -4.98
CA LYS A 25 -15.71 1.00 -6.32
C LYS A 25 -15.76 -0.50 -6.54
N ASN A 26 -15.51 -1.30 -5.51
CA ASN A 26 -15.50 -2.76 -5.59
C ASN A 26 -16.86 -3.40 -5.26
N LYS A 27 -17.87 -2.59 -4.91
CA LYS A 27 -19.22 -3.03 -4.50
C LYS A 27 -19.20 -4.00 -3.31
N GLY A 28 -18.27 -3.80 -2.39
CA GLY A 28 -17.97 -4.72 -1.31
C GLY A 28 -16.47 -5.00 -1.22
N ILE A 29 -16.10 -6.00 -0.42
CA ILE A 29 -14.70 -6.33 -0.10
C ILE A 29 -14.40 -7.84 -0.14
N ASP A 30 -15.31 -8.65 -0.68
CA ASP A 30 -15.22 -10.12 -0.63
C ASP A 30 -13.99 -10.66 -1.39
N ASP A 31 -13.68 -10.07 -2.56
CA ASP A 31 -12.52 -10.44 -3.39
C ASP A 31 -11.49 -9.29 -3.45
N LEU A 32 -11.23 -8.66 -2.30
CA LEU A 32 -10.29 -7.54 -2.20
C LEU A 32 -8.99 -7.98 -1.51
N VAL A 33 -7.86 -7.56 -2.08
CA VAL A 33 -6.54 -7.63 -1.45
C VAL A 33 -5.84 -6.29 -1.56
N LEU A 34 -5.00 -5.96 -0.59
CA LEU A 34 -4.18 -4.75 -0.60
C LEU A 34 -2.71 -5.12 -0.75
N VAL A 35 -1.99 -4.45 -1.65
CA VAL A 35 -0.55 -4.65 -1.82
C VAL A 35 0.17 -3.34 -1.55
N GLY A 36 0.98 -3.32 -0.50
CA GLY A 36 1.81 -2.18 -0.13
C GLY A 36 3.17 -2.23 -0.81
N ILE A 37 3.49 -1.21 -1.61
CA ILE A 37 4.83 -1.07 -2.18
C ILE A 37 5.78 -0.54 -1.09
N LYS A 38 6.91 -1.24 -0.88
CA LYS A 38 7.90 -0.86 0.13
C LYS A 38 8.46 0.56 -0.15
N THR A 39 8.78 1.34 0.88
CA THR A 39 8.73 1.02 2.32
C THR A 39 7.43 1.49 2.98
N ARG A 40 7.05 2.77 2.76
CA ARG A 40 5.91 3.40 3.48
C ARG A 40 4.53 2.95 2.97
N GLY A 41 4.44 2.44 1.74
CA GLY A 41 3.18 1.94 1.18
C GLY A 41 2.60 0.77 1.97
N VAL A 42 3.45 -0.11 2.53
CA VAL A 42 3.06 -1.22 3.40
C VAL A 42 2.28 -0.73 4.62
N TYR A 43 2.78 0.29 5.32
CA TYR A 43 2.09 0.86 6.48
C TYR A 43 0.78 1.56 6.12
N LEU A 44 0.69 2.15 4.92
CA LEU A 44 -0.56 2.75 4.45
C LEU A 44 -1.60 1.67 4.11
N ALA A 45 -1.18 0.58 3.45
CA ALA A 45 -2.04 -0.56 3.15
C ALA A 45 -2.61 -1.18 4.43
N GLN A 46 -1.77 -1.42 5.44
CA GLN A 46 -2.22 -1.92 6.75
C GLN A 46 -3.25 -0.98 7.41
N ARG A 47 -2.99 0.34 7.40
CA ARG A 47 -3.93 1.32 7.96
C ARG A 47 -5.27 1.37 7.24
N ILE A 48 -5.31 1.04 5.94
CA ILE A 48 -6.55 0.94 5.18
C ILE A 48 -7.25 -0.38 5.55
N ALA A 49 -6.54 -1.50 5.60
CA ALA A 49 -7.09 -2.79 6.03
C ALA A 49 -7.73 -2.71 7.43
N ASP A 50 -7.05 -2.09 8.40
CA ASP A 50 -7.59 -1.90 9.76
C ASP A 50 -8.90 -1.10 9.76
N ARG A 51 -9.03 -0.13 8.84
CA ARG A 51 -10.26 0.67 8.68
C ARG A 51 -11.37 -0.10 7.98
N LEU A 52 -11.05 -0.89 6.97
CA LEU A 52 -12.01 -1.79 6.33
C LEU A 52 -12.59 -2.75 7.37
N LYS A 53 -11.74 -3.31 8.23
CA LYS A 53 -12.18 -4.13 9.37
C LYS A 53 -13.10 -3.37 10.33
N GLN A 54 -12.82 -2.10 10.62
CA GLN A 54 -13.68 -1.29 11.49
C GLN A 54 -15.05 -0.94 10.87
N LEU A 55 -15.11 -0.79 9.55
CA LEU A 55 -16.31 -0.34 8.84
C LEU A 55 -17.22 -1.50 8.42
N GLU A 56 -16.63 -2.58 7.89
CA GLU A 56 -17.34 -3.71 7.27
C GLU A 56 -17.17 -5.01 8.05
N ASN A 57 -16.37 -5.01 9.13
CA ASN A 57 -16.08 -6.18 9.95
C ASN A 57 -15.48 -7.38 9.17
N ALA A 58 -14.82 -7.12 8.05
CA ALA A 58 -14.09 -8.14 7.30
C ALA A 58 -12.58 -7.92 7.34
N GLU A 59 -11.83 -9.02 7.32
CA GLU A 59 -10.37 -9.00 7.26
C GLU A 59 -9.91 -9.03 5.80
N VAL A 60 -9.24 -7.97 5.37
CA VAL A 60 -8.69 -7.85 4.01
C VAL A 60 -7.22 -8.23 4.05
N PRO A 61 -6.76 -9.20 3.24
CA PRO A 61 -5.35 -9.58 3.19
C PRO A 61 -4.46 -8.42 2.73
N VAL A 62 -3.28 -8.29 3.33
CA VAL A 62 -2.29 -7.27 3.01
C VAL A 62 -0.97 -7.93 2.64
N GLY A 63 -0.57 -7.79 1.38
CA GLY A 63 0.72 -8.22 0.86
C GLY A 63 1.70 -7.06 0.74
N GLN A 64 2.96 -7.37 0.50
CA GLN A 64 4.03 -6.40 0.28
C GLN A 64 4.82 -6.69 -1.00
N LEU A 65 5.24 -5.62 -1.68
CA LEU A 65 6.02 -5.70 -2.91
C LEU A 65 7.25 -4.79 -2.83
N ASP A 66 8.44 -5.37 -3.04
CA ASP A 66 9.68 -4.63 -3.24
C ASP A 66 9.92 -4.39 -4.74
N ILE A 67 9.88 -3.12 -5.16
CA ILE A 67 10.09 -2.72 -6.56
C ILE A 67 11.49 -2.20 -6.83
N THR A 68 12.43 -2.29 -5.87
CA THR A 68 13.74 -1.62 -5.95
C THR A 68 14.49 -1.91 -7.24
N LEU A 69 14.47 -3.16 -7.72
CA LEU A 69 15.15 -3.58 -8.95
C LEU A 69 14.38 -3.26 -10.24
N TYR A 70 13.11 -2.88 -10.15
CA TYR A 70 12.26 -2.51 -11.30
C TYR A 70 12.21 -1.00 -11.53
N ARG A 71 12.83 -0.21 -10.65
CA ARG A 71 12.84 1.24 -10.74
C ARG A 71 13.91 1.71 -11.73
N ASP A 72 13.48 2.53 -12.69
CA ASP A 72 14.33 3.14 -13.71
C ASP A 72 15.36 4.12 -13.13
N ASP A 73 15.06 4.73 -12.00
CA ASP A 73 15.94 5.66 -11.29
C ASP A 73 17.01 4.98 -10.39
N ARG A 74 17.03 3.64 -10.35
CA ARG A 74 17.89 2.81 -9.48
C ARG A 74 18.91 1.96 -10.26
N HIS A 75 19.27 2.36 -11.47
CA HIS A 75 20.35 1.72 -12.23
C HIS A 75 21.71 2.04 -11.61
N ASP A 76 22.12 1.27 -10.61
CA ASP A 76 23.54 1.11 -10.35
C ASP A 76 24.09 0.22 -11.47
N ALA A 77 24.73 0.84 -12.46
CA ALA A 77 25.31 0.14 -13.61
C ALA A 77 26.39 -0.89 -13.22
N SER A 78 26.84 -0.90 -11.97
CA SER A 78 27.72 -1.94 -11.43
C SER A 78 26.99 -3.23 -11.02
N LEU A 79 25.67 -3.18 -10.86
CA LEU A 79 24.80 -4.33 -10.60
C LEU A 79 24.28 -4.87 -11.94
N ALA A 80 25.15 -5.52 -12.71
CA ALA A 80 24.75 -6.32 -13.88
C ALA A 80 24.02 -7.60 -13.43
N GLN A 81 22.93 -7.44 -12.69
CA GLN A 81 22.02 -8.51 -12.30
C GLN A 81 20.67 -8.18 -12.90
N ASP A 82 20.14 -9.12 -13.69
CA ASP A 82 18.74 -9.06 -14.10
C ASP A 82 17.86 -8.87 -12.86
N PRO A 83 16.76 -8.11 -12.94
CA PRO A 83 15.87 -7.93 -11.81
C PRO A 83 15.34 -9.29 -11.34
N VAL A 84 15.85 -9.78 -10.22
CA VAL A 84 15.35 -10.96 -9.52
C VAL A 84 14.20 -10.51 -8.62
N VAL A 85 13.06 -11.19 -8.69
CA VAL A 85 11.94 -10.95 -7.76
C VAL A 85 12.40 -11.36 -6.36
N ASN A 86 12.93 -10.42 -5.60
CA ASN A 86 13.59 -10.71 -4.32
C ASN A 86 12.60 -11.04 -3.20
N GLU A 87 11.37 -10.52 -3.27
CA GLU A 87 10.33 -10.77 -2.25
C GLU A 87 8.97 -10.22 -2.74
N ALA A 88 8.08 -11.13 -3.17
CA ALA A 88 6.65 -10.87 -3.27
C ALA A 88 5.97 -11.72 -2.19
N ASP A 89 5.83 -11.14 -1.00
CA ASP A 89 5.14 -11.78 0.11
C ASP A 89 3.68 -11.35 0.04
N LEU A 90 2.90 -12.14 -0.70
CA LEU A 90 1.48 -11.90 -0.89
C LEU A 90 0.68 -12.66 0.18
N GLY A 91 1.03 -13.91 0.51
CA GLY A 91 0.48 -14.58 1.70
C GLY A 91 -1.02 -14.88 1.64
N PHE A 92 -1.61 -14.92 0.44
CA PHE A 92 -3.00 -15.30 0.17
C PHE A 92 -3.11 -15.93 -1.23
#